data_AF-A0A427TZH2-F1
#
_entry.id   AF-A0A427TZH2-F1
#
_cell.length_a   1.000
_cell.length_b   1.000
_cell.length_c   1.000
_cell.angle_alpha   90.00
_cell.angle_beta   90.00
_cell.angle_gamma   90.00
#
_symmetry.space_group_name_H-M   'P 1'
#
loop_
_entity.id
_entity.type
_entity.pdbx_description
1 polymer ?
#
loop_
_entity_poly.entity_id
_entity_poly.type
_entity_poly.pdbx_seq_one_letter_code
_entity_poly.pdbx_strand_id
1 'polypeptide(L)'
;MTSITERVERLHAPIDKAVLKVLSLIIGFYHVALVMWDPKSYGEAIGGFNVVISPLLIWAMCSSMVFGLGFKPRNWYWQVLFSPYFSITILLYLTIIRFV
;
A
#
# COMPACT_ATOMS: atom_id res chain seq x y z
N MET A 1 -22.93 7.50 13.07
CA MET A 1 -21.64 7.63 12.36
C MET A 1 -20.99 8.92 12.81
N THR A 2 -19.71 8.94 13.17
CA THR A 2 -19.05 10.18 13.62
C THR A 2 -18.78 11.10 12.43
N SER A 3 -18.85 12.42 12.61
CA SER A 3 -18.58 13.41 11.54
C SER A 3 -17.21 13.24 10.88
N ILE A 4 -16.23 12.72 11.63
CA ILE A 4 -14.87 12.46 11.15
C ILE A 4 -14.84 11.29 10.15
N THR A 5 -15.58 10.22 10.40
CA THR A 5 -15.65 9.08 9.48
C THR A 5 -16.17 9.51 8.11
N GLU A 6 -17.23 10.33 8.05
CA GLU A 6 -17.78 10.80 6.78
C GLU A 6 -16.78 11.65 5.98
N ARG A 7 -15.99 12.49 6.66
CA ARG A 7 -14.93 13.28 6.01
C ARG A 7 -13.84 12.40 5.41
N VAL A 8 -13.40 11.36 6.13
CA VAL A 8 -12.39 10.41 5.62
C VAL A 8 -12.93 9.64 4.42
N GLU A 9 -14.21 9.24 4.44
CA GLU A 9 -14.84 8.56 3.31
C GLU A 9 -14.94 9.44 2.07
N ARG A 10 -15.31 10.72 2.22
CA ARG A 10 -15.32 11.67 1.11
C ARG A 10 -13.92 11.89 0.52
N LEU A 11 -12.88 11.89 1.37
CA LEU A 11 -11.50 12.03 0.91
C LEU A 11 -11.06 10.82 0.08
N HIS A 12 -11.46 9.60 0.47
CA HIS A 12 -11.09 8.38 -0.26
C HIS A 12 -11.93 8.14 -1.54
N ALA A 13 -13.14 8.70 -1.65
CA ALA A 13 -14.03 8.55 -2.80
C ALA A 13 -13.37 8.71 -4.20
N PRO A 14 -12.50 9.71 -4.47
CA PRO A 14 -11.85 9.86 -5.77
C PRO A 14 -10.89 8.71 -6.13
N ILE A 15 -10.29 8.06 -5.12
CA ILE A 15 -9.36 6.94 -5.28
C ILE A 15 -10.07 5.58 -5.20
N ASP A 16 -11.35 5.56 -4.81
CA ASP A 16 -12.18 4.35 -4.69
C ASP A 16 -12.62 3.77 -6.05
N LYS A 17 -11.73 3.79 -7.05
CA LYS A 17 -11.94 3.25 -8.39
C LYS A 17 -11.47 1.80 -8.44
N ALA A 18 -12.27 0.92 -9.04
CA ALA A 18 -11.93 -0.50 -9.20
C ALA A 18 -10.55 -0.71 -9.88
N VAL A 19 -10.22 0.13 -10.86
CA VAL A 19 -8.92 0.11 -11.54
C VAL A 19 -7.76 0.34 -10.56
N LEU A 20 -7.85 1.34 -9.69
CA LEU A 20 -6.79 1.65 -8.72
C LEU A 20 -6.65 0.56 -7.66
N LYS A 21 -7.75 -0.05 -7.25
CA LYS A 21 -7.75 -1.19 -6.32
C LYS A 21 -6.99 -2.39 -6.90
N VAL A 22 -7.33 -2.77 -8.13
CA VAL A 22 -6.68 -3.88 -8.83
C VAL A 22 -5.20 -3.57 -9.08
N LEU A 23 -4.87 -2.35 -9.52
CA LEU A 23 -3.49 -1.94 -9.73
C LEU A 23 -2.66 -2.00 -8.43
N SER A 24 -3.18 -1.45 -7.33
CA SER A 24 -2.53 -1.54 -6.03
C SER A 24 -2.27 -2.99 -5.66
N LEU A 25 -3.26 -3.86 -5.84
CA LEU A 25 -3.17 -5.29 -5.50
C LEU A 25 -2.11 -6.00 -6.34
N ILE A 26 -2.06 -5.75 -7.66
CA ILE A 26 -1.05 -6.31 -8.56
C ILE A 26 0.35 -5.89 -8.15
N ILE A 27 0.55 -4.58 -7.88
CA ILE A 27 1.87 -4.07 -7.47
C ILE A 27 2.24 -4.64 -6.10
N GLY A 28 1.30 -4.71 -5.16
CA GLY A 28 1.52 -5.33 -3.85
C GLY A 28 1.99 -6.79 -3.97
N PHE A 29 1.30 -7.60 -4.80
CA PHE A 29 1.71 -8.98 -5.05
C PHE A 29 3.04 -9.09 -5.79
N TYR A 30 3.34 -8.17 -6.69
CA TYR A 30 4.64 -8.10 -7.36
C TYR A 30 5.77 -7.95 -6.35
N HIS A 31 5.65 -7.02 -5.40
CA HIS A 31 6.66 -6.84 -4.35
C HIS A 31 6.76 -8.06 -3.42
N VAL A 32 5.63 -8.66 -3.00
CA VAL A 32 5.64 -9.89 -2.20
C VAL A 32 6.36 -11.03 -2.94
N ALA A 33 6.02 -11.25 -4.21
CA ALA A 33 6.61 -12.31 -5.02
C ALA A 33 8.13 -12.13 -5.15
N LEU A 34 8.62 -10.91 -5.35
CA LEU A 34 10.04 -10.62 -5.43
C LEU A 34 10.77 -10.84 -4.11
N VAL A 35 10.18 -10.38 -3.00
CA VAL A 35 10.74 -10.60 -1.65
C VAL A 35 10.83 -12.10 -1.35
N MET A 36 9.82 -12.88 -1.73
CA MET A 36 9.79 -14.32 -1.49
C MET A 36 10.69 -15.12 -2.43
N TRP A 37 10.91 -14.64 -3.66
CA TRP A 37 11.73 -15.32 -4.65
C TRP A 37 13.24 -15.18 -4.37
N ASP A 38 13.71 -13.95 -4.18
CA ASP A 38 15.10 -13.66 -3.81
C ASP A 38 15.15 -12.39 -2.94
N PRO A 39 15.11 -12.54 -1.61
CA PRO A 39 15.11 -11.39 -0.71
C PRO A 39 16.42 -10.61 -0.75
N LYS A 40 17.56 -11.27 -1.06
CA LYS A 40 18.87 -10.61 -1.13
C LYS A 40 18.92 -9.66 -2.32
N SER A 41 18.62 -10.16 -3.51
CA SER A 41 18.59 -9.37 -4.74
C SER A 41 17.55 -8.24 -4.66
N TYR A 42 16.34 -8.56 -4.18
CA TYR A 42 15.29 -7.55 -4.04
C TYR A 42 15.65 -6.47 -3.02
N GLY A 43 16.20 -6.85 -1.86
CA GLY A 43 16.64 -5.91 -0.83
C GLY A 43 17.71 -4.96 -1.35
N GLU A 44 18.72 -5.48 -2.05
CA GLU A 44 19.78 -4.67 -2.68
C GLU A 44 19.20 -3.67 -3.71
N ALA A 45 18.21 -4.09 -4.50
CA ALA A 45 17.55 -3.24 -5.51
C ALA A 45 16.69 -2.10 -4.95
N ILE A 46 16.27 -2.15 -3.67
CA ILE A 46 15.45 -1.10 -3.06
C ILE A 46 16.20 -0.23 -2.05
N GLY A 47 17.53 -0.37 -1.95
CA GLY A 47 18.36 0.37 -0.98
C GLY A 47 18.53 -0.33 0.37
N GLY A 48 18.28 -1.63 0.43
CA GLY A 48 18.47 -2.49 1.59
C GLY A 48 17.28 -2.55 2.55
N PHE A 49 17.13 -3.68 3.23
CA PHE A 49 16.17 -3.82 4.34
C PHE A 49 16.69 -3.10 5.59
N ASN A 50 16.30 -1.84 5.75
CA ASN A 50 16.64 -1.02 6.90
C ASN A 50 15.40 -0.72 7.78
N VAL A 51 15.62 -0.03 8.90
CA VAL A 51 14.57 0.31 9.88
C VAL A 51 13.44 1.18 9.31
N VAL A 52 13.62 1.77 8.13
CA VAL A 52 12.62 2.61 7.44
C VAL A 52 11.94 1.80 6.34
N ILE A 53 12.71 1.20 5.43
CA ILE A 53 12.17 0.52 4.25
C ILE A 53 11.38 -0.74 4.63
N SER A 54 11.84 -1.52 5.60
CA SER A 54 11.16 -2.77 5.95
C SER A 54 9.75 -2.52 6.54
N PRO A 55 9.56 -1.61 7.52
CA PRO A 55 8.21 -1.28 7.98
C PRO A 55 7.36 -0.62 6.89
N LEU A 56 7.93 0.24 6.04
CA LEU A 56 7.19 0.86 4.94
C LEU A 56 6.68 -0.18 3.94
N LEU A 57 7.51 -1.14 3.57
CA LEU A 57 7.13 -2.23 2.67
C LEU A 57 6.00 -3.07 3.28
N ILE A 58 6.13 -3.49 4.54
CA ILE A 58 5.08 -4.24 5.24
C ILE A 58 3.78 -3.45 5.28
N TRP A 59 3.85 -2.17 5.68
CA TRP A 59 2.69 -1.31 5.78
C TRP A 59 1.99 -1.10 4.42
N ALA A 60 2.77 -0.91 3.36
CA ALA A 60 2.26 -0.76 2.01
C ALA A 60 1.60 -2.04 1.49
N MET A 61 2.22 -3.21 1.70
CA MET A 61 1.65 -4.50 1.30
C MET A 61 0.33 -4.78 2.02
N CYS A 62 0.28 -4.58 3.34
CA CYS A 62 -0.94 -4.75 4.13
C CYS A 62 -2.04 -3.77 3.69
N SER A 63 -1.70 -2.49 3.52
CA SER A 63 -2.64 -1.47 3.05
C SER A 63 -3.17 -1.77 1.65
N SER A 64 -2.32 -2.30 0.78
CA SER A 64 -2.69 -2.72 -0.57
C SER A 64 -3.71 -3.86 -0.56
N MET A 65 -3.56 -4.85 0.33
CA MET A 65 -4.52 -5.94 0.45
C MET A 65 -5.88 -5.44 0.94
N VAL A 66 -5.89 -4.57 1.96
CA VAL A 66 -7.13 -3.98 2.50
C VAL A 66 -7.85 -3.16 1.43
N PHE A 67 -7.14 -2.28 0.74
CA PHE A 67 -7.70 -1.43 -0.30
C PHE A 67 -8.10 -2.21 -1.56
N GLY A 68 -7.23 -3.12 -2.01
CA GLY A 68 -7.39 -3.92 -3.23
C GLY A 68 -8.61 -4.83 -3.19
N LEU A 69 -8.92 -5.39 -2.01
CA LEU A 69 -10.13 -6.20 -1.78
C LEU A 69 -11.40 -5.35 -1.61
N GLY A 70 -11.29 -4.01 -1.58
CA GLY A 70 -12.42 -3.12 -1.35
C GLY A 70 -12.95 -3.17 0.09
N PHE A 71 -12.16 -3.65 1.05
CA PHE A 71 -12.54 -3.68 2.45
C PHE A 71 -12.56 -2.26 3.01
N LYS A 72 -13.70 -1.84 3.58
CA LYS A 72 -13.87 -0.52 4.18
C LYS A 72 -13.95 -0.66 5.71
N PRO A 73 -12.88 -0.30 6.46
CA PRO A 73 -12.89 -0.38 7.92
C PRO A 73 -13.98 0.52 8.53
N ARG A 74 -14.65 0.04 9.58
CA ARG A 74 -15.74 0.79 10.24
C ARG A 74 -15.26 2.07 10.92
N ASN A 75 -14.05 2.05 11.50
CA ASN A 75 -13.55 3.14 12.31
C ASN A 75 -12.54 4.00 11.53
N TRP A 76 -12.59 5.32 11.75
CA TRP A 76 -11.81 6.31 10.99
C TRP A 76 -10.30 6.09 11.10
N TYR A 77 -9.80 5.68 12.26
CA TYR A 77 -8.37 5.46 12.49
C TYR A 77 -7.82 4.31 11.64
N TRP A 78 -8.60 3.25 11.42
CA TRP A 78 -8.24 2.16 10.50
C TRP A 78 -8.32 2.58 9.03
N GLN A 79 -9.26 3.46 8.67
CA GLN A 79 -9.34 4.01 7.31
C GLN A 79 -8.12 4.88 6.98
N VAL A 80 -7.58 5.61 7.97
CA VAL A 80 -6.35 6.39 7.81
C VAL A 80 -5.13 5.48 7.76
N LEU A 81 -5.01 4.54 8.69
CA LEU A 81 -3.85 3.63 8.74
C LEU A 81 -3.74 2.78 7.47
N PHE A 82 -4.84 2.26 6.94
CA PHE A 82 -4.86 1.48 5.69
C PHE A 82 -5.35 2.31 4.50
N SER A 83 -5.01 3.59 4.49
CA SER A 83 -5.44 4.48 3.42
C SER A 83 -4.80 4.09 2.08
N PRO A 84 -5.56 4.16 0.97
CA PRO A 84 -5.00 3.90 -0.36
C PRO A 84 -3.88 4.86 -0.75
N TYR A 85 -3.84 6.06 -0.16
CA TYR A 85 -2.74 7.00 -0.38
C TYR A 85 -1.40 6.42 0.08
N PHE A 86 -1.34 5.85 1.29
CA PHE A 86 -0.10 5.24 1.78
C PHE A 86 0.31 4.03 0.95
N SER A 87 -0.64 3.16 0.62
CA SER A 87 -0.39 1.99 -0.23
C SER A 87 0.24 2.40 -1.57
N ILE A 88 -0.48 3.21 -2.35
CA ILE A 88 -0.07 3.55 -3.72
C ILE A 88 1.23 4.36 -3.71
N THR A 89 1.38 5.34 -2.82
CA THR A 89 2.59 6.17 -2.78
C THR A 89 3.83 5.36 -2.43
N ILE A 90 3.76 4.49 -1.42
CA ILE A 90 4.93 3.69 -1.01
C ILE A 90 5.25 2.63 -2.08
N LEU A 91 4.24 1.94 -2.61
CA LEU A 91 4.44 0.93 -3.66
C LEU A 91 5.04 1.54 -4.94
N LEU A 92 4.54 2.70 -5.38
CA LEU A 92 5.12 3.42 -6.52
C LEU A 92 6.55 3.86 -6.24
N TYR A 93 6.84 4.37 -5.05
CA TYR A 93 8.19 4.77 -4.66
C TYR A 93 9.17 3.59 -4.73
N LEU A 94 8.80 2.44 -4.16
CA LEU A 94 9.62 1.22 -4.21
C LEU A 94 9.76 0.66 -5.63
N THR A 95 8.70 0.78 -6.44
CA THR A 95 8.75 0.41 -7.85
C THR A 95 9.75 1.28 -8.59
N ILE A 96 9.71 2.60 -8.41
CA ILE A 96 10.62 3.54 -9.08
C ILE A 96 12.07 3.26 -8.70
N ILE A 97 12.39 3.12 -7.41
CA ILE A 97 13.76 2.85 -6.96
C ILE A 97 14.32 1.58 -7.57
N ARG A 98 13.49 0.54 -7.71
CA ARG A 98 13.93 -0.72 -8.30
C ARG A 98 14.34 -0.60 -9.76
N PHE A 99 13.77 0.33 -10.52
CA PHE A 99 13.99 0.49 -11.97
C PHE A 99 14.99 1.60 -12.33
N VAL A 100 15.42 2.42 -11.35
CA VAL A 100 16.40 3.49 -11.53
C VAL A 100 17.76 3.01 -11.05
#